data_AF-A0A526YLS7-F1
#
_entry.id   AF-A0A526YLS7-F1
#
_cell.length_a   1.000
_cell.length_b   1.000
_cell.length_c   1.000
_cell.angle_alpha   90.00
_cell.angle_beta   90.00
_cell.angle_gamma   90.00
#
_symmetry.space_group_name_H-M   'P 1'
#
loop_
_entity.id
_entity.type
_entity.pdbx_description
1 polymer ?
#
loop_
_entity_poly.entity_id
_entity_poly.type
_entity_poly.pdbx_seq_one_letter_code
_entity_poly.pdbx_strand_id
1 'polypeptide(L)'
;ADKALRELELADSRANAEFLTAVLKRLRPTADPAALETTAFLIWQMGEATMRLAISVGRKEGDDLVAAYKRMALRELLDQQAGPYNVG
;
A
#
# COMPACT_ATOMS: atom_id res chain seq x y z
N ALA A 1 -4.08 -4.97 -24.58
CA ALA A 1 -3.25 -3.91 -23.99
C ALA A 1 -1.82 -4.16 -24.45
N ASP A 2 -1.12 -3.10 -24.87
CA ASP A 2 0.28 -3.18 -25.30
C ASP A 2 1.18 -3.57 -24.11
N LYS A 3 2.06 -4.55 -24.29
CA LYS A 3 2.94 -5.05 -23.23
C LYS A 3 3.91 -3.96 -22.75
N ALA A 4 4.38 -3.11 -23.65
CA ALA A 4 5.29 -2.01 -23.31
C ALA A 4 4.58 -0.94 -22.45
N LEU A 5 3.32 -0.65 -22.76
CA LEU A 5 2.51 0.26 -21.94
C LEU A 5 2.30 -0.30 -20.53
N ARG A 6 2.02 -1.60 -20.42
CA ARG A 6 1.83 -2.26 -19.12
C ARG A 6 3.10 -2.26 -18.26
N GLU A 7 4.25 -2.46 -18.87
CA GLU A 7 5.56 -2.41 -18.18
C GLU A 7 5.87 -1.00 -17.69
N LEU A 8 5.53 0.03 -18.47
CA LEU A 8 5.70 1.44 -18.08
C LEU A 8 4.78 1.82 -16.91
N GLU A 9 3.49 1.45 -16.96
CA GLU A 9 2.55 1.63 -15.85
C GLU A 9 3.04 0.96 -14.55
N LEU A 10 3.64 -0.23 -14.66
CA LEU A 10 4.21 -0.95 -13.53
C LEU A 10 5.47 -0.27 -12.99
N ALA A 11 6.32 0.28 -13.86
CA ALA A 11 7.51 1.02 -13.44
C ALA A 11 7.14 2.30 -12.67
N ASP A 12 6.18 3.07 -13.18
CA ASP A 12 5.69 4.29 -12.51
C ASP A 12 5.03 3.96 -11.17
N SER A 13 4.22 2.90 -11.12
CA SER A 13 3.63 2.38 -9.90
C SER A 13 4.67 1.98 -8.84
N ARG A 14 5.77 1.34 -9.27
CA ARG A 14 6.89 0.97 -8.38
C ARG A 14 7.62 2.19 -7.84
N ALA A 15 7.88 3.19 -8.69
CA ALA A 15 8.50 4.44 -8.26
C ALA A 15 7.64 5.16 -7.19
N ASN A 16 6.32 5.16 -7.36
CA ASN A 16 5.43 5.77 -6.38
C ASN A 16 5.37 4.99 -5.05
N ALA A 17 5.46 3.65 -5.09
CA ALA A 17 5.53 2.80 -3.90
C ALA A 17 6.88 2.93 -3.14
N GLU A 18 7.92 3.47 -3.78
CA GLU A 18 9.25 3.66 -3.19
C GLU A 18 9.21 4.62 -2.00
N PHE A 19 8.39 5.67 -2.06
CA PHE A 19 8.21 6.60 -0.94
C PHE A 19 7.69 5.88 0.31
N LEU A 20 6.62 5.08 0.16
CA LEU A 20 6.06 4.29 1.26
C LEU A 20 7.09 3.28 1.78
N THR A 21 7.81 2.62 0.88
CA THR A 21 8.89 1.68 1.22
C THR A 21 9.98 2.36 2.06
N ALA A 22 10.45 3.54 1.67
CA ALA A 22 11.49 4.29 2.37
C ALA A 22 11.04 4.67 3.79
N VAL A 23 9.78 5.08 3.96
CA VAL A 23 9.20 5.37 5.27
C VAL A 23 9.16 4.11 6.13
N LEU A 24 8.73 2.97 5.57
CA LEU A 24 8.66 1.70 6.31
C LEU A 24 10.02 1.18 6.72
N LYS A 25 11.02 1.24 5.84
CA LYS A 25 12.42 0.87 6.15
C LYS A 25 12.97 1.72 7.30
N ARG A 26 12.65 3.03 7.34
CA ARG A 26 13.06 3.91 8.45
C ARG A 26 12.37 3.58 9.76
N LEU A 27 11.08 3.24 9.72
CA LEU A 27 10.32 2.87 10.92
C LEU A 27 10.66 1.46 11.43
N ARG A 28 11.19 0.59 10.56
CA ARG A 28 11.40 -0.85 10.82
C ARG A 28 12.73 -1.33 10.24
N PRO A 29 13.85 -0.88 10.78
CA PRO A 29 15.17 -1.20 10.23
C PRO A 29 15.51 -2.70 10.30
N THR A 30 14.81 -3.49 11.13
CA THR A 30 15.04 -4.93 11.33
C THR A 30 14.07 -5.83 10.57
N ALA A 31 13.06 -5.27 9.90
CA ALA A 31 12.10 -6.05 9.12
C ALA A 31 12.72 -6.50 7.78
N ASP A 32 12.21 -7.61 7.23
CA ASP A 32 12.64 -8.09 5.91
C ASP A 32 12.36 -7.02 4.83
N PRO A 33 13.40 -6.47 4.17
CA PRO A 33 13.23 -5.44 3.16
C PRO A 33 12.33 -5.85 1.99
N ALA A 34 12.37 -7.13 1.57
CA ALA A 34 11.57 -7.63 0.45
C ALA A 34 10.08 -7.73 0.80
N ALA A 35 9.77 -8.12 2.04
CA ALA A 35 8.42 -8.11 2.57
C ALA A 35 7.86 -6.69 2.68
N LEU A 36 8.68 -5.72 3.14
CA LEU A 36 8.29 -4.32 3.20
C LEU A 36 7.98 -3.73 1.82
N GLU A 37 8.82 -4.02 0.82
CA GLU A 37 8.63 -3.59 -0.56
C GLU A 37 7.34 -4.16 -1.17
N THR A 38 7.09 -5.46 -0.98
CA THR A 38 5.88 -6.12 -1.46
C THR A 38 4.63 -5.52 -0.82
N THR A 39 4.67 -5.30 0.49
CA THR A 39 3.55 -4.72 1.26
C THR A 39 3.29 -3.28 0.83
N ALA A 40 4.34 -2.46 0.70
CA ALA A 40 4.23 -1.08 0.24
C ALA A 40 3.64 -1.01 -1.17
N PHE A 41 4.09 -1.87 -2.08
CA PHE A 41 3.58 -1.94 -3.44
C PHE A 41 2.09 -2.30 -3.48
N LEU A 42 1.66 -3.30 -2.72
CA LEU A 42 0.24 -3.68 -2.65
C LEU A 42 -0.63 -2.58 -2.04
N ILE A 43 -0.19 -1.97 -0.94
CA ILE A 43 -0.91 -0.85 -0.31
C ILE A 43 -1.05 0.31 -1.29
N TRP A 44 0.02 0.65 -2.01
CA TRP A 44 -0.01 1.71 -3.03
C TRP A 44 -1.03 1.41 -4.13
N GLN A 45 -0.98 0.20 -4.72
CA GLN A 45 -1.88 -0.20 -5.80
C GLN A 45 -3.36 -0.25 -5.37
N MET A 46 -3.64 -0.75 -4.17
CA MET A 46 -5.00 -0.72 -3.62
C MET A 46 -5.47 0.71 -3.33
N GLY A 47 -4.56 1.60 -2.92
CA GLY A 47 -4.86 3.02 -2.73
C GLY A 47 -5.28 3.69 -4.04
N GLU A 48 -4.52 3.50 -5.11
CA GLU A 48 -4.87 4.01 -6.44
C GLU A 48 -6.22 3.47 -6.93
N ALA A 49 -6.46 2.17 -6.78
CA ALA A 49 -7.73 1.54 -7.14
C ALA A 49 -8.90 2.10 -6.33
N THR A 50 -8.70 2.31 -5.02
CA THR A 50 -9.70 2.89 -4.12
C THR A 50 -10.04 4.32 -4.54
N MET A 51 -9.05 5.15 -4.87
CA MET A 51 -9.29 6.53 -5.29
C MET A 51 -10.07 6.58 -6.61
N ARG A 52 -9.73 5.73 -7.59
CA ARG A 52 -10.49 5.63 -8.85
C ARG A 52 -11.94 5.22 -8.60
N LEU A 53 -12.17 4.25 -7.71
CA LEU A 53 -13.52 3.82 -7.36
C LEU A 53 -14.29 4.93 -6.62
N ALA A 54 -13.66 5.60 -5.66
CA ALA A 54 -14.27 6.67 -4.89
C ALA A 54 -14.71 7.87 -5.75
N ILE A 55 -13.95 8.20 -6.80
CA ILE A 55 -14.32 9.23 -7.79
C ILE A 55 -15.52 8.80 -8.63
N SER A 56 -15.69 7.49 -8.84
CA SER A 56 -16.74 6.92 -9.70
C SER A 56 -18.10 6.77 -9.01
N VAL A 57 -18.18 7.05 -7.70
CA VAL A 57 -19.39 6.89 -6.88
C VAL A 57 -19.83 8.23 -6.26
N GLY A 58 -20.95 8.22 -5.54
CA GLY A 58 -21.41 9.40 -4.81
C GLY A 58 -20.45 9.80 -3.69
N ARG A 59 -20.36 11.11 -3.36
CA ARG A 59 -19.40 11.65 -2.40
C ARG A 59 -19.33 10.89 -1.07
N LYS A 60 -20.51 10.62 -0.46
CA LYS A 60 -20.57 9.88 0.81
C LYS A 60 -19.97 8.48 0.70
N GLU A 61 -20.34 7.75 -0.36
CA GLU A 61 -19.83 6.39 -0.59
C GLU A 61 -18.32 6.41 -0.86
N GLY A 62 -17.84 7.39 -1.63
CA GLY A 62 -16.41 7.59 -1.87
C GLY A 62 -15.64 7.88 -0.59
N ASP A 63 -16.15 8.75 0.28
CA ASP A 63 -15.56 9.05 1.58
C ASP A 63 -15.49 7.79 2.47
N ASP A 64 -16.57 6.98 2.48
CA ASP A 64 -16.66 5.73 3.24
C ASP A 64 -15.63 4.69 2.73
N LEU A 65 -15.44 4.57 1.41
CA LEU A 65 -14.43 3.70 0.78
C LEU A 65 -13.00 4.12 1.14
N VAL A 66 -12.70 5.41 1.04
CA VAL A 66 -11.37 5.94 1.39
C VAL A 66 -11.08 5.71 2.88
N ALA A 67 -12.07 5.91 3.76
CA ALA A 67 -11.92 5.64 5.18
C ALA A 67 -11.68 4.16 5.48
N ALA A 68 -12.39 3.26 4.79
CA ALA A 68 -12.20 1.81 4.93
C ALA A 68 -10.79 1.38 4.49
N TYR A 69 -10.33 1.83 3.32
CA TYR A 69 -8.98 1.55 2.83
C TYR A 69 -7.91 2.03 3.83
N LYS A 70 -8.04 3.25 4.35
CA LYS A 70 -7.08 3.78 5.34
C LYS A 70 -6.97 2.89 6.58
N ARG A 71 -8.10 2.38 7.09
CA ARG A 71 -8.10 1.44 8.24
C ARG A 71 -7.43 0.12 7.89
N MET A 72 -7.72 -0.46 6.73
CA MET A 72 -7.11 -1.72 6.29
C MET A 72 -5.60 -1.58 6.08
N ALA A 73 -5.18 -0.54 5.35
CA ALA A 73 -3.77 -0.26 5.10
C ALA A 73 -3.02 0.01 6.41
N LEU A 74 -3.58 0.82 7.31
CA LEU A 74 -2.97 1.08 8.61
C LEU A 74 -2.83 -0.21 9.44
N ARG A 75 -3.84 -1.07 9.43
CA ARG A 75 -3.77 -2.36 10.14
C ARG A 75 -2.68 -3.26 9.59
N GLU A 76 -2.60 -3.43 8.27
CA GLU A 76 -1.54 -4.23 7.64
C GLU A 76 -0.16 -3.67 7.98
N LEU A 77 -0.02 -2.34 7.96
CA LEU A 77 1.20 -1.71 8.42
C LEU A 77 1.46 -2.10 9.87
N LEU A 78 0.53 -1.92 10.81
CA LEU A 78 0.78 -2.19 12.23
C LEU A 78 0.97 -3.68 12.57
N ASP A 79 0.27 -4.60 11.92
CA ASP A 79 0.28 -6.04 12.26
C ASP A 79 1.64 -6.71 11.95
N GLN A 80 2.43 -6.19 11.01
CA GLN A 80 3.81 -6.66 10.78
C GLN A 80 4.82 -6.29 11.89
N GLN A 81 4.37 -5.70 13.02
CA GLN A 81 5.19 -5.54 14.22
C GLN A 81 5.27 -6.80 15.08
N ALA A 82 4.40 -7.79 14.88
CA ALA A 82 4.42 -9.04 15.63
C ALA A 82 5.36 -10.06 14.95
N GLY A 83 6.65 -9.98 15.25
CA GLY A 83 7.53 -11.13 15.09
C GLY A 83 7.07 -12.30 15.99
N PRO A 84 7.44 -13.56 15.70
CA PRO A 84 6.96 -14.76 16.41
C PRO A 84 7.37 -14.87 17.90
N TYR A 85 7.98 -13.83 18.46
CA TYR A 85 8.34 -13.73 19.88
C TYR A 85 7.73 -12.46 20.48
N ASN A 86 6.43 -12.49 20.74
CA ASN A 86 5.80 -11.51 21.63
C ASN A 86 4.87 -12.25 22.59
N VAL A 87 5.48 -12.87 23.61
CA VAL A 87 4.83 -13.21 24.87
C VAL A 87 5.33 -12.22 25.91
N GLY A 88 4.46 -11.30 26.27
CA GLY A 88 4.58 -10.39 27.40
C GLY A 88 3.18 -10.16 27.97
#